data_AF-S0DDM9-F1
#
_entry.id   AF-S0DDM9-F1
#
_cell.length_a   1.000
_cell.length_b   1.000
_cell.length_c   1.000
_cell.angle_alpha   90.00
_cell.angle_beta   90.00
_cell.angle_gamma   90.00
#
_symmetry.space_group_name_H-M   'P 1'
#
loop_
_entity.id
_entity.type
_entity.pdbx_description
1 polymer ?
#
loop_
_entity_poly.entity_id
_entity_poly.type
_entity_poly.pdbx_seq_one_letter_code
_entity_poly.pdbx_strand_id
1 'polypeptide(L)'
;MKNMNFIKHSMIFGLMVAVVSLASCKKDENAGNSLAPVIRGVHLEDAQSSVPDRLVDFARLGQTIRLDGANFLGVYKVYINGYDCAFNSTLVSDNSMIVSVDSKVPTMDADPAVRNTITVEKKNGKSTTIDFEIRASAPSISGVSHTMPQAGDVITITGAGLQGVTQVLFPGNISGTDITSDDEDGEWCRVTVPSGITTSGSLFVTGANGGAYSSASFNFKEGLLHNFDDVQNYAWGSGVDNTPLTDVIPASGDMPRSQGGYQVFNATGNLAGSSDQRFWLNSTNVMTIMGVIPTSTSTDNCGIQMDIYVEGAWNSGVIRFAMADGWGASRYSMLYQPVYVNGTTYDQAAFVNPGCWFTITLPFSLSDDFGGKSIGDVIAQMNLASYKQAGPWFENSGISGVFDPVPATEKVYFDNIRVVPLNVPAYSDFPDEEETE
;
A
#
# COMPACT_ATOMS: atom_id res chain seq x y z
N MET A 1 -27.55 -90.34 -69.09
CA MET A 1 -28.81 -90.14 -68.36
C MET A 1 -28.61 -89.06 -67.30
N LYS A 2 -29.53 -88.10 -67.26
CA LYS A 2 -29.84 -87.13 -66.20
C LYS A 2 -28.78 -86.08 -65.78
N ASN A 3 -29.09 -84.86 -66.23
CA ASN A 3 -28.94 -83.56 -65.56
C ASN A 3 -29.00 -83.61 -64.02
N MET A 4 -28.19 -82.76 -63.36
CA MET A 4 -28.73 -81.71 -62.48
C MET A 4 -27.67 -80.63 -62.20
N ASN A 5 -28.06 -79.37 -62.38
CA ASN A 5 -27.32 -78.14 -62.06
C ASN A 5 -27.30 -77.88 -60.54
N PHE A 6 -26.29 -77.15 -60.02
CA PHE A 6 -26.42 -75.80 -59.43
C PHE A 6 -25.21 -75.40 -58.55
N ILE A 7 -24.53 -74.31 -58.97
CA ILE A 7 -24.16 -73.09 -58.21
C ILE A 7 -23.66 -73.21 -56.75
N LYS A 8 -22.43 -72.71 -56.49
CA LYS A 8 -22.13 -71.54 -55.62
C LYS A 8 -20.62 -71.18 -55.62
N HIS A 9 -20.38 -69.87 -55.47
CA HIS A 9 -19.10 -69.15 -55.58
C HIS A 9 -18.16 -69.40 -54.38
N SER A 10 -16.83 -69.30 -54.59
CA SER A 10 -16.03 -68.07 -54.30
C SER A 10 -14.59 -68.34 -53.84
N MET A 11 -13.69 -67.39 -54.19
CA MET A 11 -12.30 -67.12 -53.75
C MET A 11 -11.20 -68.08 -54.26
N ILE A 12 -10.40 -67.77 -55.30
CA ILE A 12 -9.45 -66.66 -55.59
C ILE A 12 -8.23 -66.62 -54.66
N PHE A 13 -7.05 -66.94 -55.21
CA PHE A 13 -5.82 -66.16 -54.94
C PHE A 13 -4.89 -66.20 -56.16
N GLY A 14 -4.66 -65.04 -56.76
CA GLY A 14 -3.82 -64.83 -57.94
C GLY A 14 -3.05 -63.52 -57.82
N LEU A 15 -1.73 -63.68 -57.89
CA LEU A 15 -0.63 -62.73 -57.98
C LEU A 15 -0.93 -61.36 -58.66
N MET A 16 -0.59 -60.24 -58.00
CA MET A 16 -0.24 -59.02 -58.73
C MET A 16 0.70 -58.12 -57.93
N VAL A 17 1.81 -57.76 -58.57
CA VAL A 17 2.83 -56.80 -58.13
C VAL A 17 2.22 -55.40 -58.10
N ALA A 18 2.26 -54.74 -56.94
CA ALA A 18 1.91 -53.33 -56.80
C ALA A 18 3.17 -52.53 -56.42
N VAL A 19 3.55 -51.63 -57.31
CA VAL A 19 4.53 -50.57 -57.11
C VAL A 19 4.09 -49.75 -55.90
N VAL A 20 4.86 -49.79 -54.81
CA VAL A 20 4.69 -48.86 -53.69
C VAL A 20 5.24 -47.52 -54.17
N SER A 21 4.35 -46.67 -54.66
CA SER A 21 4.56 -45.24 -54.74
C SER A 21 4.80 -44.72 -53.33
N LEU A 22 6.04 -44.34 -53.02
CA LEU A 22 6.35 -43.45 -51.92
C LEU A 22 5.66 -42.11 -52.22
N ALA A 23 4.45 -41.95 -51.69
CA ALA A 23 3.85 -40.64 -51.54
C ALA A 23 4.71 -39.87 -50.52
N SER A 24 5.68 -39.13 -51.03
CA SER A 24 6.29 -38.03 -50.29
C SER A 24 5.17 -37.04 -49.99
N CYS A 25 4.64 -37.07 -48.77
CA CYS A 25 3.99 -35.91 -48.21
C CYS A 25 5.02 -34.79 -48.29
N LYS A 26 4.83 -33.86 -49.24
CA LYS A 26 5.44 -32.55 -49.11
C LYS A 26 4.94 -32.02 -47.78
N LYS A 27 5.84 -32.02 -46.80
CA LYS A 27 5.69 -31.20 -45.61
C LYS A 27 5.66 -29.79 -46.18
N ASP A 28 4.46 -29.22 -46.34
CA ASP A 28 4.35 -27.81 -46.68
C ASP A 28 4.86 -27.06 -45.45
N GLU A 29 6.16 -26.77 -45.43
CA GLU A 29 6.88 -26.13 -44.33
C GLU A 29 6.39 -24.68 -44.06
N ASN A 30 5.32 -24.24 -44.72
CA ASN A 30 4.77 -22.89 -44.66
C ASN A 30 3.30 -22.80 -44.22
N ALA A 31 2.59 -23.91 -43.94
CA ALA A 31 1.17 -23.84 -43.59
C ALA A 31 0.91 -23.03 -42.30
N GLY A 32 1.72 -23.26 -41.26
CA GLY A 32 1.60 -22.53 -39.98
C GLY A 32 1.96 -21.04 -40.06
N ASN A 33 2.71 -20.63 -41.09
CA ASN A 33 3.08 -19.23 -41.28
C ASN A 33 1.99 -18.42 -42.01
N SER A 34 1.03 -19.08 -42.67
CA SER A 34 0.04 -18.42 -43.55
C SER A 34 -1.21 -17.87 -42.85
N LEU A 35 -1.50 -18.37 -41.63
CA LEU A 35 -2.66 -17.99 -40.84
C LEU A 35 -2.31 -16.90 -39.83
N ALA A 36 -3.30 -16.07 -39.47
CA ALA A 36 -3.17 -15.13 -38.37
C ALA A 36 -3.01 -15.88 -37.04
N PRO A 37 -2.18 -15.36 -36.11
CA PRO A 37 -2.12 -15.86 -34.73
C PRO A 37 -3.51 -15.92 -34.11
N VAL A 38 -3.75 -16.84 -33.18
CA VAL A 38 -4.97 -16.85 -32.38
C VAL A 38 -4.55 -16.94 -30.93
N ILE A 39 -4.96 -15.99 -30.09
CA ILE A 39 -4.74 -16.01 -28.65
C ILE A 39 -6.04 -16.47 -27.99
N ARG A 40 -5.95 -17.50 -27.16
CA ARG A 40 -7.08 -18.09 -26.42
C ARG A 40 -7.02 -17.77 -24.93
N GLY A 41 -5.82 -17.60 -24.39
CA GLY A 41 -5.60 -17.27 -22.99
C GLY A 41 -4.20 -16.71 -22.78
N VAL A 42 -4.06 -15.97 -21.68
CA VAL A 42 -2.77 -15.46 -21.21
C VAL A 42 -2.54 -16.04 -19.83
N HIS A 43 -1.40 -16.71 -19.67
CA HIS A 43 -1.02 -17.32 -18.41
C HIS A 43 0.17 -16.57 -17.81
N LEU A 44 0.17 -16.40 -16.48
CA LEU A 44 1.31 -15.94 -15.71
C LEU A 44 2.20 -17.14 -15.38
N GLU A 45 3.49 -17.02 -15.71
CA GLU A 45 4.51 -18.02 -15.42
C GLU A 45 5.29 -17.62 -14.16
N ASP A 46 5.03 -18.30 -13.05
CA ASP A 46 5.73 -18.07 -11.78
C ASP A 46 6.08 -19.39 -11.08
N ALA A 47 7.32 -19.82 -11.23
CA ALA A 47 7.82 -21.07 -10.66
C ALA A 47 7.81 -21.12 -9.11
N GLN A 48 7.65 -19.97 -8.43
CA GLN A 48 7.55 -19.92 -6.96
C GLN A 48 6.09 -19.89 -6.46
N SER A 49 5.12 -19.73 -7.37
CA SER A 49 3.69 -19.75 -7.03
C SER A 49 3.19 -21.18 -6.77
N SER A 50 2.14 -21.30 -5.96
CA SER A 50 1.36 -22.55 -5.82
C SER A 50 0.69 -22.97 -7.14
N VAL A 51 0.42 -22.01 -8.05
CA VAL A 51 -0.07 -22.26 -9.41
C VAL A 51 0.92 -21.68 -10.41
N PRO A 52 1.93 -22.44 -10.87
CA PRO A 52 3.01 -21.91 -11.69
C PRO A 52 2.64 -21.44 -13.10
N ASP A 53 1.57 -21.98 -13.67
CA ASP A 53 1.04 -21.63 -15.00
C ASP A 53 -0.44 -21.22 -14.84
N ARG A 54 -0.66 -19.97 -14.41
CA ARG A 54 -1.98 -19.47 -13.98
C ARG A 54 -2.64 -18.70 -15.10
N LEU A 55 -3.84 -19.08 -15.52
CA LEU A 55 -4.66 -18.23 -16.41
C LEU A 55 -5.00 -16.92 -15.68
N VAL A 56 -4.72 -15.78 -16.31
CA VAL A 56 -4.89 -14.45 -15.72
C VAL A 56 -5.60 -13.51 -16.69
N ASP A 57 -6.25 -12.49 -16.15
CA ASP A 57 -6.90 -11.41 -16.93
C ASP A 57 -6.06 -10.12 -16.99
N PHE A 58 -4.93 -10.09 -16.26
CA PHE A 58 -3.96 -9.00 -16.29
C PHE A 58 -2.53 -9.51 -16.10
N ALA A 59 -1.54 -8.70 -16.47
CA ALA A 59 -0.14 -8.92 -16.11
C ALA A 59 0.50 -7.61 -15.63
N ARG A 60 1.58 -7.75 -14.85
CA ARG A 60 2.40 -6.64 -14.37
C ARG A 60 3.70 -6.52 -15.14
N LEU A 61 4.24 -5.31 -15.17
CA LEU A 61 5.58 -5.05 -15.69
C LEU A 61 6.63 -5.99 -15.06
N GLY A 62 7.52 -6.52 -15.90
CA GLY A 62 8.57 -7.46 -15.48
C GLY A 62 8.12 -8.92 -15.35
N GLN A 63 6.81 -9.20 -15.38
CA GLN A 63 6.32 -10.58 -15.34
C GLN A 63 6.57 -11.30 -16.68
N THR A 64 6.65 -12.62 -16.60
CA THR A 64 6.69 -13.49 -17.78
C THR A 64 5.32 -14.11 -17.98
N ILE A 65 4.79 -13.96 -19.19
CA ILE A 65 3.51 -14.52 -19.58
C ILE A 65 3.67 -15.55 -20.69
N ARG A 66 2.77 -16.53 -20.70
CA ARG A 66 2.61 -17.49 -21.78
C ARG A 66 1.30 -17.20 -22.50
N LEU A 67 1.40 -16.99 -23.80
CA LEU A 67 0.23 -16.89 -24.67
C LEU A 67 -0.16 -18.30 -25.12
N ASP A 68 -1.35 -18.74 -24.75
CA ASP A 68 -1.96 -19.99 -25.23
C ASP A 68 -2.80 -19.72 -26.47
N GLY A 69 -2.71 -20.58 -27.49
CA GLY A 69 -3.31 -20.26 -28.77
C GLY A 69 -3.05 -21.22 -29.93
N ALA A 70 -2.97 -20.64 -31.13
CA ALA A 70 -2.69 -21.34 -32.37
C ALA A 70 -2.00 -20.43 -33.39
N ASN A 71 -1.31 -21.03 -34.36
CA ASN A 71 -0.62 -20.34 -35.44
C ASN A 71 0.46 -19.35 -34.96
N PHE A 72 1.20 -19.63 -33.88
CA PHE A 72 2.29 -18.74 -33.44
C PHE A 72 3.62 -18.96 -34.19
N LEU A 73 3.73 -20.01 -35.01
CA LEU A 73 4.92 -20.18 -35.86
C LEU A 73 5.06 -19.01 -36.84
N GLY A 74 6.25 -18.41 -36.86
CA GLY A 74 6.59 -17.26 -37.72
C GLY A 74 6.23 -15.89 -37.16
N VAL A 75 5.79 -15.81 -35.90
CA VAL A 75 5.68 -14.54 -35.17
C VAL A 75 7.03 -13.84 -35.12
N TYR A 76 7.03 -12.52 -35.32
CA TYR A 76 8.24 -11.70 -35.32
C TYR A 76 8.18 -10.51 -34.35
N LYS A 77 6.98 -10.07 -33.96
CA LYS A 77 6.76 -9.00 -33.00
C LYS A 77 5.60 -9.32 -32.08
N VAL A 78 5.76 -8.93 -30.82
CA VAL A 78 4.67 -8.86 -29.84
C VAL A 78 4.69 -7.45 -29.28
N TYR A 79 3.62 -6.71 -29.46
CA TYR A 79 3.44 -5.40 -28.86
C TYR A 79 2.52 -5.52 -27.65
N ILE A 80 2.95 -5.00 -26.51
CA ILE A 80 2.13 -4.87 -25.31
C ILE A 80 2.00 -3.37 -25.06
N ASN A 81 0.76 -2.86 -25.02
CA ASN A 81 0.48 -1.42 -24.99
C ASN A 81 1.24 -0.63 -26.07
N GLY A 82 1.40 -1.22 -27.26
CA GLY A 82 2.17 -0.63 -28.37
C GLY A 82 3.70 -0.71 -28.22
N TYR A 83 4.22 -1.21 -27.10
CA TYR A 83 5.65 -1.41 -26.87
C TYR A 83 6.10 -2.79 -27.35
N ASP A 84 7.14 -2.82 -28.18
CA ASP A 84 7.73 -4.04 -28.74
C ASP A 84 8.46 -4.87 -27.68
N CYS A 85 7.84 -5.96 -27.24
CA CYS A 85 8.34 -6.85 -26.20
C CYS A 85 9.14 -8.00 -26.80
N ALA A 86 10.27 -8.30 -26.16
CA ALA A 86 11.13 -9.41 -26.57
C ALA A 86 10.52 -10.76 -26.19
N PHE A 87 10.73 -11.74 -27.06
CA PHE A 87 10.42 -13.15 -26.81
C PHE A 87 11.54 -14.03 -27.39
N ASN A 88 11.75 -15.20 -26.79
CA ASN A 88 12.71 -16.16 -27.33
C ASN A 88 12.05 -17.03 -28.40
N SER A 89 12.44 -16.86 -29.66
CA SER A 89 11.93 -17.65 -30.78
C SER A 89 12.09 -19.17 -30.62
N THR A 90 13.05 -19.65 -29.81
CA THR A 90 13.22 -21.09 -29.54
C THR A 90 12.17 -21.64 -28.57
N LEU A 91 11.48 -20.77 -27.85
CA LEU A 91 10.38 -21.10 -26.93
C LEU A 91 9.01 -20.85 -27.57
N VAL A 92 8.97 -20.67 -28.89
CA VAL A 92 7.74 -20.54 -29.67
C VAL A 92 7.39 -21.90 -30.29
N SER A 93 6.22 -22.39 -29.95
CA SER A 93 5.55 -23.51 -30.63
C SER A 93 4.36 -22.98 -31.43
N ASP A 94 3.60 -23.83 -32.11
CA ASP A 94 2.43 -23.36 -32.85
C ASP A 94 1.28 -22.92 -31.94
N ASN A 95 1.21 -23.45 -30.72
CA ASN A 95 0.10 -23.25 -29.78
C ASN A 95 0.50 -22.53 -28.49
N SER A 96 1.79 -22.27 -28.27
CA SER A 96 2.27 -21.61 -27.07
C SER A 96 3.50 -20.77 -27.35
N MET A 97 3.57 -19.57 -26.77
CA MET A 97 4.77 -18.74 -26.77
C MET A 97 4.93 -17.99 -25.45
N ILE A 98 6.18 -17.84 -25.00
CA ILE A 98 6.53 -17.11 -23.79
C ILE A 98 7.00 -15.71 -24.16
N VAL A 99 6.46 -14.70 -23.50
CA VAL A 99 6.75 -13.28 -23.69
C VAL A 99 7.04 -12.66 -22.33
N SER A 100 8.08 -11.83 -22.24
CA SER A 100 8.32 -11.03 -21.05
C SER A 100 7.65 -9.67 -21.21
N VAL A 101 6.85 -9.25 -20.23
CA VAL A 101 6.29 -7.90 -20.19
C VAL A 101 7.43 -6.95 -19.81
N ASP A 102 7.95 -6.20 -20.78
CA ASP A 102 9.11 -5.33 -20.54
C ASP A 102 8.80 -4.27 -19.47
N SER A 103 9.77 -3.94 -18.61
CA SER A 103 9.61 -2.92 -17.58
C SER A 103 9.35 -1.51 -18.13
N LYS A 104 9.59 -1.29 -19.43
CA LYS A 104 9.38 -0.02 -20.13
C LYS A 104 8.06 0.05 -20.88
N VAL A 105 7.23 -0.99 -20.82
CA VAL A 105 5.87 -0.95 -21.38
C VAL A 105 5.11 0.17 -20.68
N PRO A 106 4.57 1.17 -21.42
CA PRO A 106 3.76 2.22 -20.83
C PRO A 106 2.44 1.63 -20.32
N THR A 107 1.90 2.18 -19.23
CA THR A 107 0.67 1.67 -18.60
C THR A 107 -0.44 2.71 -18.74
N MET A 108 -0.64 3.55 -17.73
CA MET A 108 -1.62 4.63 -17.77
C MET A 108 -1.31 5.69 -18.83
N ASP A 109 -0.03 5.91 -19.10
CA ASP A 109 0.53 6.86 -20.08
C ASP A 109 0.56 6.32 -21.52
N ALA A 110 0.17 5.07 -21.75
CA ALA A 110 0.09 4.49 -23.09
C ALA A 110 -0.97 5.19 -23.95
N ASP A 111 -0.74 5.24 -25.27
CA ASP A 111 -1.74 5.74 -26.21
C ASP A 111 -3.06 4.96 -26.03
N PRO A 112 -4.19 5.65 -25.77
CA PRO A 112 -5.49 5.01 -25.55
C PRO A 112 -5.91 4.03 -26.65
N ALA A 113 -5.41 4.17 -27.89
CA ALA A 113 -5.72 3.26 -28.99
C ALA A 113 -5.06 1.87 -28.87
N VAL A 114 -4.00 1.76 -28.08
CA VAL A 114 -3.24 0.50 -27.88
C VAL A 114 -3.11 0.10 -26.42
N ARG A 115 -3.52 0.96 -25.47
CA ARG A 115 -3.49 0.67 -24.03
C ARG A 115 -4.36 -0.53 -23.70
N ASN A 116 -3.87 -1.37 -22.79
CA ASN A 116 -4.46 -2.64 -22.39
C ASN A 116 -4.70 -3.58 -23.57
N THR A 117 -3.70 -3.70 -24.45
CA THR A 117 -3.75 -4.66 -25.55
C THR A 117 -2.45 -5.45 -25.70
N ILE A 118 -2.59 -6.69 -26.17
CA ILE A 118 -1.49 -7.51 -26.68
C ILE A 118 -1.72 -7.72 -28.18
N THR A 119 -0.76 -7.29 -29.00
CA THR A 119 -0.76 -7.49 -30.45
C THR A 119 0.37 -8.40 -30.87
N VAL A 120 0.05 -9.53 -31.52
CA VAL A 120 1.03 -10.48 -32.04
C VAL A 120 1.06 -10.39 -33.56
N GLU A 121 2.23 -10.17 -34.16
CA GLU A 121 2.39 -9.99 -35.59
C GLU A 121 3.35 -11.01 -36.23
N LYS A 122 3.08 -11.34 -37.50
CA LYS A 122 3.93 -12.11 -38.40
C LYS A 122 4.51 -11.24 -39.51
N LYS A 123 5.67 -11.63 -40.05
CA LYS A 123 6.36 -10.86 -41.12
C LYS A 123 5.54 -10.71 -42.41
N ASN A 124 4.55 -11.58 -42.61
CA ASN A 124 3.64 -11.52 -43.77
C ASN A 124 2.42 -10.60 -43.55
N GLY A 125 2.43 -9.79 -42.50
CA GLY A 125 1.37 -8.81 -42.20
C GLY A 125 0.13 -9.41 -41.54
N LYS A 126 0.15 -10.69 -41.15
CA LYS A 126 -0.92 -11.27 -40.34
C LYS A 126 -0.70 -10.93 -38.87
N SER A 127 -1.75 -10.43 -38.21
CA SER A 127 -1.71 -10.04 -36.81
C SER A 127 -3.01 -10.35 -36.10
N THR A 128 -2.94 -10.38 -34.77
CA THR A 128 -4.09 -10.49 -33.87
C THR A 128 -3.84 -9.60 -32.68
N THR A 129 -4.85 -8.83 -32.30
CA THR A 129 -4.87 -7.98 -31.10
C THR A 129 -5.97 -8.48 -30.18
N ILE A 130 -5.65 -8.57 -28.89
CA ILE A 130 -6.63 -8.83 -27.83
C ILE A 130 -6.58 -7.70 -26.80
N ASP A 131 -7.72 -7.45 -26.15
CA ASP A 131 -7.77 -6.65 -24.94
C ASP A 131 -7.19 -7.48 -23.78
N PHE A 132 -6.27 -6.90 -23.03
CA PHE A 132 -5.61 -7.53 -21.90
C PHE A 132 -5.01 -6.47 -20.99
N GLU A 133 -5.35 -6.48 -19.70
CA GLU A 133 -4.97 -5.41 -18.79
C GLU A 133 -3.47 -5.49 -18.41
N ILE A 134 -2.77 -4.37 -18.51
CA ILE A 134 -1.34 -4.28 -18.15
C ILE A 134 -1.19 -3.25 -17.04
N ARG A 135 -0.67 -3.71 -15.90
CA ARG A 135 -0.49 -2.92 -14.69
C ARG A 135 0.98 -2.66 -14.39
N ALA A 136 1.27 -1.60 -13.64
CA ALA A 136 2.56 -1.43 -13.01
C ALA A 136 2.68 -2.34 -11.77
N SER A 137 3.64 -2.07 -10.89
CA SER A 137 3.74 -2.71 -9.57
C SER A 137 2.45 -2.56 -8.76
N ALA A 138 2.17 -3.50 -7.87
CA ALA A 138 1.04 -3.39 -6.96
C ALA A 138 1.15 -2.11 -6.11
N PRO A 139 0.02 -1.42 -5.85
CA PRO A 139 0.05 -0.20 -5.05
C PRO A 139 0.41 -0.51 -3.60
N SER A 140 0.94 0.50 -2.91
CA SER A 140 1.20 0.45 -1.48
C SER A 140 0.81 1.76 -0.84
N ILE A 141 0.23 1.71 0.36
CA ILE A 141 -0.10 2.90 1.15
C ILE A 141 0.94 3.06 2.25
N SER A 142 1.61 4.20 2.28
CA SER A 142 2.60 4.56 3.30
C SER A 142 2.05 5.49 4.38
N GLY A 143 0.94 6.20 4.10
CA GLY A 143 0.40 7.17 5.06
C GLY A 143 -1.03 7.58 4.78
N VAL A 144 -1.70 8.03 5.85
CA VAL A 144 -3.01 8.66 5.82
C VAL A 144 -2.90 9.96 6.60
N SER A 145 -3.23 11.09 5.97
CA SER A 145 -2.98 12.43 6.53
C SER A 145 -3.67 12.67 7.87
N HIS A 146 -4.86 12.10 8.07
CA HIS A 146 -5.59 12.15 9.33
C HIS A 146 -6.37 10.86 9.53
N THR A 147 -6.18 10.21 10.68
CA THR A 147 -6.75 8.88 10.96
C THR A 147 -7.98 8.91 11.87
N MET A 148 -8.34 10.06 12.46
CA MET A 148 -9.66 10.27 13.08
C MET A 148 -10.40 11.50 12.54
N PRO A 149 -10.55 11.68 11.23
CA PRO A 149 -11.23 12.85 10.66
C PRO A 149 -12.74 12.82 10.94
N GLN A 150 -13.40 13.97 10.78
CA GLN A 150 -14.87 14.06 10.82
C GLN A 150 -15.46 13.77 9.43
N ALA A 151 -16.74 13.39 9.40
CA ALA A 151 -17.44 13.20 8.13
C ALA A 151 -17.48 14.51 7.33
N GLY A 152 -17.16 14.43 6.04
CA GLY A 152 -17.03 15.58 5.15
C GLY A 152 -15.61 16.16 5.06
N ASP A 153 -14.69 15.79 5.96
CA ASP A 153 -13.29 16.19 5.83
C ASP A 153 -12.65 15.54 4.60
N VAL A 154 -11.70 16.22 3.96
CA VAL A 154 -10.87 15.67 2.90
C VAL A 154 -9.55 15.18 3.49
N ILE A 155 -9.24 13.90 3.28
CA ILE A 155 -7.95 13.31 3.67
C ILE A 155 -7.10 12.97 2.46
N THR A 156 -5.78 12.99 2.64
CA THR A 156 -4.81 12.53 1.65
C THR A 156 -4.24 11.18 2.09
N ILE A 157 -4.26 10.21 1.18
CA ILE A 157 -3.61 8.91 1.31
C ILE A 157 -2.35 8.97 0.45
N THR A 158 -1.19 8.68 1.02
CA THR A 158 0.11 8.71 0.34
C THR A 158 0.67 7.30 0.18
N GLY A 159 1.46 7.09 -0.86
CA GLY A 159 1.96 5.77 -1.20
C GLY A 159 2.71 5.73 -2.52
N ALA A 160 2.62 4.57 -3.18
CA ALA A 160 3.16 4.35 -4.51
C ALA A 160 2.15 3.55 -5.33
N GLY A 161 2.13 3.76 -6.65
CA GLY A 161 1.25 3.05 -7.57
C GLY A 161 -0.22 3.46 -7.48
N LEU A 162 -0.53 4.61 -6.86
CA LEU A 162 -1.89 5.11 -6.62
C LEU A 162 -2.48 5.85 -7.84
N GLN A 163 -2.15 5.44 -9.07
CA GLN A 163 -2.77 5.99 -10.28
C GLN A 163 -4.19 5.43 -10.49
N GLY A 164 -5.07 6.27 -11.03
CA GLY A 164 -6.41 5.91 -11.47
C GLY A 164 -7.27 5.32 -10.36
N VAL A 165 -7.21 5.90 -9.15
CA VAL A 165 -8.00 5.41 -8.01
C VAL A 165 -9.48 5.64 -8.28
N THR A 166 -10.27 4.56 -8.20
CA THR A 166 -11.71 4.59 -8.45
C THR A 166 -12.54 4.32 -7.20
N GLN A 167 -11.93 3.73 -6.16
CA GLN A 167 -12.61 3.41 -4.92
C GLN A 167 -11.68 3.55 -3.73
N VAL A 168 -12.22 4.13 -2.65
CA VAL A 168 -11.65 4.08 -1.31
C VAL A 168 -12.74 3.61 -0.36
N LEU A 169 -12.54 2.47 0.29
CA LEU A 169 -13.41 1.93 1.31
C LEU A 169 -12.86 2.23 2.70
N PHE A 170 -13.71 2.80 3.55
CA PHE A 170 -13.47 3.03 4.96
C PHE A 170 -13.92 1.81 5.78
N PRO A 171 -13.50 1.68 7.05
CA PRO A 171 -13.94 0.61 7.94
C PRO A 171 -15.46 0.43 7.94
N GLY A 172 -15.89 -0.82 7.83
CA GLY A 172 -17.31 -1.18 7.62
C GLY A 172 -17.77 -1.18 6.16
N ASN A 173 -16.83 -1.19 5.19
CA ASN A 173 -17.11 -1.16 3.74
C ASN A 173 -17.91 0.06 3.30
N ILE A 174 -17.60 1.22 3.88
CA ILE A 174 -18.27 2.48 3.57
C ILE A 174 -17.45 3.21 2.50
N SER A 175 -18.04 3.45 1.33
CA SER A 175 -17.36 4.14 0.24
C SER A 175 -17.17 5.63 0.54
N GLY A 176 -15.94 6.12 0.35
CA GLY A 176 -15.67 7.56 0.27
C GLY A 176 -16.21 8.19 -1.01
N THR A 177 -16.20 9.52 -1.06
CA THR A 177 -16.63 10.30 -2.23
C THR A 177 -15.53 11.24 -2.70
N ASP A 178 -15.75 11.86 -3.87
CA ASP A 178 -14.88 12.94 -4.40
C ASP A 178 -13.40 12.55 -4.50
N ILE A 179 -13.18 11.32 -4.98
CA ILE A 179 -11.85 10.73 -5.10
C ILE A 179 -11.07 11.41 -6.23
N THR A 180 -9.84 11.80 -5.94
CA THR A 180 -8.88 12.30 -6.92
C THR A 180 -7.52 11.63 -6.68
N SER A 181 -6.84 11.20 -7.73
CA SER A 181 -5.52 10.56 -7.63
C SER A 181 -4.46 11.32 -8.42
N ASP A 182 -3.22 11.10 -8.02
CA ASP A 182 -2.04 11.45 -8.79
C ASP A 182 -1.84 10.45 -9.93
N ASP A 183 -2.46 10.73 -11.07
CA ASP A 183 -2.41 9.83 -12.23
C ASP A 183 -1.07 9.92 -13.00
N GLU A 184 -0.21 10.88 -12.66
CA GLU A 184 1.13 11.04 -13.24
C GLU A 184 2.14 10.16 -12.49
N ASP A 185 2.35 10.43 -11.20
CA ASP A 185 3.40 9.76 -10.41
C ASP A 185 2.85 8.66 -9.48
N GLY A 186 1.55 8.67 -9.16
CA GLY A 186 0.92 7.68 -8.30
C GLY A 186 1.33 7.78 -6.84
N GLU A 187 1.71 8.97 -6.37
CA GLU A 187 2.23 9.16 -5.02
C GLU A 187 1.12 9.42 -3.98
N TRP A 188 -0.07 9.83 -4.43
CA TRP A 188 -1.17 10.15 -3.53
C TRP A 188 -2.56 9.99 -4.15
N CYS A 189 -3.57 9.85 -3.30
CA CYS A 189 -4.97 10.12 -3.64
C CYS A 189 -5.66 10.87 -2.51
N ARG A 190 -6.64 11.72 -2.85
CA ARG A 190 -7.51 12.41 -1.91
C ARG A 190 -8.91 11.85 -1.97
N VAL A 191 -9.60 11.86 -0.83
CA VAL A 191 -10.96 11.37 -0.69
C VAL A 191 -11.70 12.14 0.40
N THR A 192 -12.98 12.39 0.18
CA THR A 192 -13.88 12.92 1.20
C THR A 192 -14.38 11.80 2.10
N VAL A 193 -14.22 12.00 3.40
CA VAL A 193 -14.59 11.04 4.44
C VAL A 193 -16.11 10.91 4.53
N PRO A 194 -16.66 9.70 4.38
CA PRO A 194 -18.09 9.49 4.43
C PRO A 194 -18.62 9.55 5.87
N SER A 195 -19.92 9.85 6.01
CA SER A 195 -20.62 9.69 7.29
C SER A 195 -20.84 8.21 7.63
N GLY A 196 -21.06 7.88 8.91
CA GLY A 196 -21.50 6.54 9.33
C GLY A 196 -20.37 5.57 9.70
N ILE A 197 -19.11 6.01 9.69
CA ILE A 197 -17.97 5.21 10.15
C ILE A 197 -18.08 5.04 11.67
N THR A 198 -18.28 3.80 12.10
CA THR A 198 -18.46 3.43 13.52
C THR A 198 -17.42 2.44 14.02
N THR A 199 -16.69 1.79 13.12
CA THR A 199 -15.66 0.81 13.42
C THR A 199 -14.28 1.36 13.09
N SER A 200 -13.25 0.77 13.71
CA SER A 200 -11.86 1.02 13.39
C SER A 200 -11.32 0.01 12.37
N GLY A 201 -10.21 0.32 11.71
CA GLY A 201 -9.54 -0.62 10.80
C GLY A 201 -8.71 0.05 9.72
N SER A 202 -8.51 -0.67 8.61
CA SER A 202 -7.77 -0.17 7.45
C SER A 202 -8.71 0.50 6.45
N LEU A 203 -8.22 1.54 5.78
CA LEU A 203 -8.73 1.94 4.46
C LEU A 203 -8.29 0.92 3.41
N PHE A 204 -9.14 0.67 2.42
CA PHE A 204 -8.82 -0.11 1.22
C PHE A 204 -8.99 0.75 -0.03
N VAL A 205 -7.93 0.87 -0.82
CA VAL A 205 -7.88 1.68 -2.05
C VAL A 205 -7.81 0.75 -3.25
N THR A 206 -8.62 1.01 -4.27
CA THR A 206 -8.56 0.31 -5.57
C THR A 206 -8.31 1.31 -6.69
N GLY A 207 -7.25 1.08 -7.46
CA GLY A 207 -6.89 1.89 -8.63
C GLY A 207 -6.45 1.05 -9.83
N ALA A 208 -5.82 1.69 -10.81
CA ALA A 208 -5.40 1.05 -12.06
C ALA A 208 -4.40 -0.11 -11.83
N ASN A 209 -3.63 -0.04 -10.74
CA ASN A 209 -2.62 -1.06 -10.42
C ASN A 209 -3.12 -2.15 -9.45
N GLY A 210 -4.41 -2.16 -9.09
CA GLY A 210 -5.00 -3.12 -8.14
C GLY A 210 -5.36 -2.49 -6.79
N GLY A 211 -5.40 -3.31 -5.75
CA GLY A 211 -5.83 -2.94 -4.41
C GLY A 211 -4.67 -2.78 -3.41
N ALA A 212 -4.82 -1.90 -2.43
CA ALA A 212 -3.90 -1.75 -1.30
C ALA A 212 -4.66 -1.43 0.00
N TYR A 213 -4.17 -1.96 1.11
CA TYR A 213 -4.63 -1.60 2.45
C TYR A 213 -3.68 -0.58 3.10
N SER A 214 -4.25 0.31 3.90
CA SER A 214 -3.51 1.11 4.89
C SER A 214 -3.33 0.33 6.19
N SER A 215 -2.57 0.89 7.14
CA SER A 215 -2.50 0.36 8.51
C SER A 215 -3.89 0.31 9.16
N ALA A 216 -4.09 -0.64 10.08
CA ALA A 216 -5.36 -0.84 10.77
C ALA A 216 -5.71 0.24 11.83
N SER A 217 -5.16 1.45 11.69
CA SER A 217 -5.24 2.54 12.68
C SER A 217 -6.38 3.53 12.45
N PHE A 218 -7.11 3.45 11.33
CA PHE A 218 -8.14 4.43 11.01
C PHE A 218 -9.32 4.31 11.98
N ASN A 219 -9.78 5.44 12.52
CA ASN A 219 -10.87 5.57 13.48
C ASN A 219 -10.69 4.69 14.74
N PHE A 220 -9.46 4.43 15.16
CA PHE A 220 -9.14 3.54 16.30
C PHE A 220 -9.40 4.19 17.67
N LYS A 221 -10.69 4.35 18.00
CA LYS A 221 -11.15 4.98 19.24
C LYS A 221 -10.95 4.10 20.47
N GLU A 222 -10.82 2.78 20.32
CA GLU A 222 -10.56 1.88 21.44
C GLU A 222 -9.24 2.19 22.15
N GLY A 223 -8.28 2.76 21.42
CA GLY A 223 -6.97 3.13 21.92
C GLY A 223 -6.85 4.55 22.46
N LEU A 224 -7.93 5.34 22.51
CA LEU A 224 -7.89 6.73 22.98
C LEU A 224 -7.40 6.83 24.43
N LEU A 225 -6.30 7.54 24.61
CA LEU A 225 -5.66 7.83 25.89
C LEU A 225 -6.10 9.18 26.46
N HIS A 226 -6.35 10.17 25.61
CA HIS A 226 -6.82 11.51 26.00
C HIS A 226 -7.31 12.29 24.77
N ASN A 227 -8.45 12.98 24.87
CA ASN A 227 -9.00 13.86 23.83
C ASN A 227 -9.41 15.26 24.36
N PHE A 228 -9.10 15.57 25.62
CA PHE A 228 -9.44 16.85 26.26
C PHE A 228 -10.94 17.19 26.37
N ASP A 229 -11.80 16.23 26.06
CA ASP A 229 -13.25 16.32 26.19
C ASP A 229 -13.75 15.37 27.30
N ASP A 230 -14.01 14.13 26.92
CA ASP A 230 -14.69 13.11 27.71
C ASP A 230 -13.82 11.88 28.00
N VAL A 231 -12.61 11.81 27.43
CA VAL A 231 -11.66 10.71 27.65
C VAL A 231 -10.54 11.13 28.58
N GLN A 232 -10.49 10.45 29.73
CA GLN A 232 -9.34 10.37 30.65
C GLN A 232 -8.80 11.71 31.19
N ASN A 233 -9.71 12.54 31.72
CA ASN A 233 -9.45 13.91 32.21
C ASN A 233 -8.52 14.05 33.44
N TYR A 234 -7.84 12.99 33.87
CA TYR A 234 -6.86 13.05 34.96
C TYR A 234 -5.45 13.12 34.38
N ALA A 235 -5.09 14.26 33.83
CA ALA A 235 -3.80 14.56 33.23
C ALA A 235 -3.25 15.89 33.76
N TRP A 236 -1.96 16.14 33.58
CA TRP A 236 -1.35 17.41 33.99
C TRP A 236 -0.14 17.77 33.13
N GLY A 237 0.06 19.06 32.92
CA GLY A 237 1.16 19.63 32.17
C GLY A 237 2.18 20.35 33.05
N SER A 238 3.42 20.40 32.55
CA SER A 238 4.50 21.26 33.04
C SER A 238 4.88 22.21 31.90
N GLY A 239 4.64 23.50 32.09
CA GLY A 239 4.84 24.51 31.05
C GLY A 239 3.74 24.58 29.98
N VAL A 240 2.68 23.78 30.12
CA VAL A 240 1.45 23.81 29.31
C VAL A 240 0.30 24.26 30.21
N ASP A 241 -0.66 25.03 29.67
CA ASP A 241 -1.90 25.33 30.39
C ASP A 241 -2.76 24.05 30.47
N ASN A 242 -3.34 23.74 31.63
CA ASN A 242 -4.17 22.54 31.77
C ASN A 242 -5.62 22.76 31.34
N THR A 243 -5.99 23.98 30.95
CA THR A 243 -7.33 24.33 30.49
C THR A 243 -7.43 24.09 28.98
N PRO A 244 -8.27 23.16 28.50
CA PRO A 244 -8.43 22.91 27.07
C PRO A 244 -8.84 24.17 26.30
N LEU A 245 -8.22 24.37 25.14
CA LEU A 245 -8.68 25.30 24.12
C LEU A 245 -9.83 24.67 23.35
N THR A 246 -10.75 25.49 22.81
CA THR A 246 -11.97 25.00 22.14
C THR A 246 -12.31 25.72 20.84
N ASP A 247 -11.46 26.64 20.39
CA ASP A 247 -11.68 27.36 19.13
C ASP A 247 -11.55 26.42 17.95
N VAL A 248 -12.43 26.54 16.94
CA VAL A 248 -12.37 25.66 15.77
C VAL A 248 -11.26 26.09 14.81
N ILE A 249 -10.16 25.35 14.76
CA ILE A 249 -8.98 25.64 13.94
C ILE A 249 -8.67 24.49 12.95
N PRO A 250 -8.34 24.77 11.67
CA PRO A 250 -8.44 26.08 11.02
C PRO A 250 -9.90 26.56 10.97
N ALA A 251 -10.11 27.87 10.80
CA ALA A 251 -11.45 28.48 10.87
C ALA A 251 -12.35 28.22 9.65
N SER A 252 -11.78 27.77 8.54
CA SER A 252 -12.47 27.49 7.28
C SER A 252 -11.75 26.41 6.47
N GLY A 253 -12.43 25.88 5.45
CA GLY A 253 -11.92 24.79 4.62
C GLY A 253 -12.63 23.48 4.88
N ASP A 254 -12.34 22.50 4.04
CA ASP A 254 -12.83 21.12 4.06
C ASP A 254 -11.75 20.13 4.56
N MET A 255 -10.56 20.61 4.87
CA MET A 255 -9.51 19.82 5.51
C MET A 255 -9.78 19.63 7.01
N PRO A 256 -9.20 18.61 7.66
CA PRO A 256 -9.47 18.30 9.06
C PRO A 256 -9.25 19.47 10.02
N ARG A 257 -10.18 19.59 10.98
CA ARG A 257 -10.25 20.67 11.97
C ARG A 257 -10.19 20.11 13.38
N SER A 258 -9.96 20.98 14.36
CA SER A 258 -9.98 20.63 15.77
C SER A 258 -11.34 20.03 16.16
N GLN A 259 -11.31 19.04 17.05
CA GLN A 259 -12.49 18.26 17.44
C GLN A 259 -12.70 18.41 18.94
N GLY A 260 -13.50 19.40 19.35
CA GLY A 260 -13.68 19.68 20.77
C GLY A 260 -12.45 20.33 21.40
N GLY A 261 -12.10 19.88 22.60
CA GLY A 261 -10.97 20.36 23.39
C GLY A 261 -9.63 19.96 22.81
N TYR A 262 -8.61 20.81 22.93
CA TYR A 262 -7.23 20.47 22.60
C TYR A 262 -6.23 21.25 23.45
N GLN A 263 -4.95 20.94 23.33
CA GLN A 263 -3.86 21.65 23.99
C GLN A 263 -2.82 22.18 23.02
N VAL A 264 -1.93 23.04 23.54
CA VAL A 264 -0.88 23.69 22.74
C VAL A 264 0.47 23.67 23.45
N PHE A 265 1.48 23.19 22.74
CA PHE A 265 2.88 23.47 23.05
C PHE A 265 3.33 24.77 22.41
N ASN A 266 4.20 25.48 23.11
CA ASN A 266 4.80 26.74 22.72
C ASN A 266 3.75 27.80 22.35
N ALA A 267 2.71 27.97 23.17
CA ALA A 267 1.62 28.93 22.92
C ALA A 267 2.09 30.36 22.61
N THR A 268 3.25 30.75 23.15
CA THR A 268 3.87 32.07 22.93
C THR A 268 4.69 32.17 21.64
N GLY A 269 5.01 31.05 20.98
CA GLY A 269 5.88 31.02 19.79
C GLY A 269 7.31 31.50 20.08
N ASN A 270 7.83 31.22 21.28
CA ASN A 270 9.16 31.67 21.71
C ASN A 270 9.74 30.78 22.82
N LEU A 271 9.70 29.47 22.66
CA LEU A 271 10.29 28.54 23.62
C LEU A 271 11.81 28.57 23.47
N ALA A 272 12.52 28.92 24.55
CA ALA A 272 13.98 29.03 24.51
C ALA A 272 14.66 27.69 24.17
N GLY A 273 15.84 27.74 23.57
CA GLY A 273 16.65 26.55 23.30
C GLY A 273 16.95 25.77 24.58
N SER A 274 16.96 24.44 24.48
CA SER A 274 17.10 23.50 25.60
C SER A 274 16.00 23.57 26.67
N SER A 275 14.88 24.24 26.38
CA SER A 275 13.68 24.20 27.22
C SER A 275 12.69 23.17 26.72
N ASP A 276 11.80 22.71 27.61
CA ASP A 276 10.75 21.78 27.27
C ASP A 276 9.40 22.17 27.88
N GLN A 277 8.35 21.60 27.31
CA GLN A 277 7.00 21.63 27.83
C GLN A 277 6.45 20.22 27.75
N ARG A 278 5.83 19.75 28.83
CA ARG A 278 5.45 18.34 28.98
C ARG A 278 3.98 18.22 29.30
N PHE A 279 3.31 17.26 28.70
CA PHE A 279 1.97 16.84 29.08
C PHE A 279 1.99 15.39 29.51
N TRP A 280 1.43 15.09 30.67
CA TRP A 280 1.46 13.76 31.28
C TRP A 280 0.06 13.17 31.38
N LEU A 281 -0.06 11.96 30.84
CA LEU A 281 -1.25 11.15 30.89
C LEU A 281 -1.37 10.42 32.24
N ASN A 282 -2.60 10.02 32.58
CA ASN A 282 -2.80 9.10 33.69
C ASN A 282 -2.16 7.74 33.39
N SER A 283 -1.06 7.45 34.08
CA SER A 283 -0.21 6.31 33.70
C SER A 283 -0.82 4.95 34.03
N THR A 284 -1.72 4.88 35.02
CA THR A 284 -2.52 3.66 35.27
C THR A 284 -3.45 3.38 34.09
N ASN A 285 -4.05 4.42 33.51
CA ASN A 285 -4.98 4.29 32.41
C ASN A 285 -4.27 3.97 31.09
N VAL A 286 -3.10 4.56 30.84
CA VAL A 286 -2.29 4.24 29.66
C VAL A 286 -2.01 2.75 29.58
N MET A 287 -1.50 2.14 30.66
CA MET A 287 -1.21 0.69 30.66
C MET A 287 -2.45 -0.17 30.44
N THR A 288 -3.61 0.26 30.96
CA THR A 288 -4.87 -0.46 30.77
C THR A 288 -5.34 -0.39 29.32
N ILE A 289 -5.31 0.80 28.72
CA ILE A 289 -5.76 1.04 27.35
C ILE A 289 -4.81 0.39 26.34
N MET A 290 -3.50 0.34 26.61
CA MET A 290 -2.57 -0.43 25.77
C MET A 290 -2.94 -1.91 25.64
N GLY A 291 -3.71 -2.46 26.58
CA GLY A 291 -4.23 -3.83 26.52
C GLY A 291 -5.27 -4.09 25.42
N VAL A 292 -5.75 -3.06 24.71
CA VAL A 292 -6.62 -3.24 23.53
C VAL A 292 -5.86 -3.83 22.33
N ILE A 293 -4.53 -3.78 22.34
CA ILE A 293 -3.67 -4.42 21.36
C ILE A 293 -3.13 -5.73 21.96
N PRO A 294 -3.13 -6.85 21.22
CA PRO A 294 -2.60 -8.11 21.71
C PRO A 294 -1.15 -7.98 22.22
N THR A 295 -0.85 -8.56 23.37
CA THR A 295 0.47 -8.41 24.02
C THR A 295 1.63 -8.96 23.18
N SER A 296 1.36 -9.88 22.27
CA SER A 296 2.34 -10.47 21.35
C SER A 296 2.65 -9.60 20.12
N THR A 297 1.91 -8.51 19.90
CA THR A 297 2.12 -7.63 18.73
C THR A 297 3.50 -7.00 18.78
N SER A 298 4.26 -7.12 17.67
CA SER A 298 5.56 -6.48 17.50
C SER A 298 5.44 -4.96 17.64
N THR A 299 6.46 -4.32 18.21
CA THR A 299 6.56 -2.86 18.31
C THR A 299 6.70 -2.14 16.97
N ASP A 300 6.96 -2.86 15.87
CA ASP A 300 6.85 -2.36 14.50
C ASP A 300 5.40 -2.24 14.02
N ASN A 301 4.50 -3.03 14.61
CA ASN A 301 3.10 -3.17 14.21
C ASN A 301 2.15 -2.51 15.22
N CYS A 302 2.66 -1.68 16.12
CA CYS A 302 1.85 -0.85 17.01
C CYS A 302 2.63 0.39 17.48
N GLY A 303 1.91 1.42 17.89
CA GLY A 303 2.53 2.67 18.31
C GLY A 303 1.56 3.64 18.95
N ILE A 304 2.00 4.88 19.08
CA ILE A 304 1.17 6.00 19.51
C ILE A 304 0.84 6.86 18.29
N GLN A 305 -0.40 7.33 18.22
CA GLN A 305 -0.80 8.44 17.37
C GLN A 305 -1.24 9.62 18.22
N MET A 306 -1.04 10.82 17.70
CA MET A 306 -1.74 12.02 18.13
C MET A 306 -2.05 12.86 16.90
N ASP A 307 -3.13 13.62 16.96
CA ASP A 307 -3.44 14.58 15.92
C ASP A 307 -2.84 15.91 16.33
N ILE A 308 -2.18 16.59 15.39
CA ILE A 308 -1.55 17.88 15.62
C ILE A 308 -1.96 18.90 14.56
N TYR A 309 -1.89 20.17 14.94
CA TYR A 309 -1.96 21.31 14.05
C TYR A 309 -0.78 22.23 14.36
N VAL A 310 -0.13 22.77 13.32
CA VAL A 310 1.07 23.59 13.50
C VAL A 310 0.82 24.98 12.94
N GLU A 311 1.00 26.00 13.77
CA GLU A 311 1.07 27.40 13.33
C GLU A 311 2.53 27.84 13.23
N GLY A 312 2.88 28.44 12.10
CA GLY A 312 4.25 28.86 11.80
C GLY A 312 5.07 27.77 11.09
N ALA A 313 6.33 28.11 10.83
CA ALA A 313 7.29 27.17 10.27
C ALA A 313 7.99 26.44 11.42
N TRP A 314 8.12 25.12 11.32
CA TRP A 314 8.89 24.35 12.29
C TRP A 314 10.37 24.71 12.13
N ASN A 315 10.96 25.41 13.10
CA ASN A 315 12.33 25.89 12.97
C ASN A 315 13.31 25.25 13.97
N SER A 316 12.79 24.61 15.01
CA SER A 316 13.62 23.93 16.00
C SER A 316 12.77 22.93 16.80
N GLY A 317 13.43 22.05 17.54
CA GLY A 317 12.75 21.18 18.51
C GLY A 317 12.05 19.97 17.90
N VAL A 318 11.57 19.12 18.79
CA VAL A 318 10.99 17.80 18.50
C VAL A 318 9.79 17.55 19.39
N ILE A 319 8.89 16.65 18.97
CA ILE A 319 7.93 16.05 19.90
C ILE A 319 8.52 14.74 20.39
N ARG A 320 8.67 14.60 21.70
CA ARG A 320 9.01 13.35 22.37
C ARG A 320 7.76 12.75 22.96
N PHE A 321 7.55 11.46 22.76
CA PHE A 321 6.53 10.72 23.50
C PHE A 321 7.21 9.76 24.47
N ALA A 322 7.15 10.05 25.76
CA ALA A 322 7.70 9.17 26.77
C ALA A 322 6.70 8.09 27.17
N MET A 323 7.19 6.89 27.41
CA MET A 323 6.39 5.75 27.86
C MET A 323 6.74 5.31 29.29
N ALA A 324 7.99 5.49 29.72
CA ALA A 324 8.46 5.08 31.04
C ALA A 324 9.60 5.97 31.53
N ASP A 325 9.79 6.01 32.85
CA ASP A 325 10.87 6.73 33.53
C ASP A 325 11.03 8.16 32.99
N GLY A 326 9.93 8.91 32.92
CA GLY A 326 9.83 10.22 32.26
C GLY A 326 10.80 11.34 32.73
N TRP A 327 11.72 11.05 33.64
CA TRP A 327 12.83 11.91 34.05
C TRP A 327 14.21 11.37 33.68
N GLY A 328 14.31 10.13 33.19
CA GLY A 328 15.53 9.50 32.72
C GLY A 328 15.85 9.97 31.30
N ALA A 329 17.01 10.59 31.13
CA ALA A 329 17.51 11.12 29.86
C ALA A 329 17.22 10.18 28.66
N SER A 330 16.51 10.71 27.66
CA SER A 330 16.31 10.18 26.31
C SER A 330 15.86 8.71 26.12
N ARG A 331 15.48 7.99 27.18
CA ARG A 331 15.10 6.56 27.13
C ARG A 331 13.60 6.34 27.08
N TYR A 332 13.19 5.14 26.68
CA TYR A 332 11.80 4.67 26.66
C TYR A 332 10.82 5.65 25.99
N SER A 333 11.30 6.30 24.94
CA SER A 333 10.54 7.33 24.22
C SER A 333 10.71 7.19 22.72
N MET A 334 9.73 7.71 22.00
CA MET A 334 9.76 7.87 20.55
C MET A 334 9.86 9.36 20.21
N LEU A 335 10.44 9.69 19.06
CA LEU A 335 10.65 11.06 18.61
C LEU A 335 9.97 11.32 17.27
N TYR A 336 9.25 12.44 17.18
CA TYR A 336 8.85 13.06 15.92
C TYR A 336 9.76 14.26 15.65
N GLN A 337 10.51 14.18 14.55
CA GLN A 337 11.62 15.08 14.25
C GLN A 337 11.53 15.62 12.81
N PRO A 338 10.53 16.46 12.50
CA PRO A 338 10.16 16.75 11.12
C PRO A 338 11.20 17.57 10.35
N VAL A 339 12.13 18.24 11.04
CA VAL A 339 13.22 19.02 10.43
C VAL A 339 14.60 18.38 10.62
N TYR A 340 14.68 17.21 11.28
CA TYR A 340 15.93 16.47 11.47
C TYR A 340 15.90 15.17 10.67
N VAL A 341 16.28 15.25 9.40
CA VAL A 341 16.24 14.12 8.46
C VAL A 341 17.22 13.04 8.91
N ASN A 342 16.68 11.84 9.18
CA ASN A 342 17.41 10.66 9.67
C ASN A 342 18.27 10.91 10.92
N GLY A 343 17.95 11.93 11.71
CA GLY A 343 18.72 12.29 12.91
C GLY A 343 20.13 12.84 12.62
N THR A 344 20.50 13.08 11.36
CA THR A 344 21.86 13.48 10.97
C THR A 344 21.92 14.82 10.24
N THR A 345 20.80 15.30 9.71
CA THR A 345 20.76 16.51 8.89
C THR A 345 19.63 17.41 9.37
N TYR A 346 19.90 18.71 9.51
CA TYR A 346 18.85 19.70 9.69
C TYR A 346 18.43 20.26 8.33
N ASP A 347 17.14 20.12 8.02
CA ASP A 347 16.52 20.74 6.85
C ASP A 347 15.12 21.23 7.23
N GLN A 348 14.97 22.55 7.27
CA GLN A 348 13.69 23.19 7.59
C GLN A 348 12.63 22.90 6.51
N ALA A 349 13.03 22.69 5.25
CA ALA A 349 12.11 22.42 4.16
C ALA A 349 11.55 20.98 4.19
N ALA A 350 12.15 20.09 4.99
CA ALA A 350 11.65 18.73 5.16
C ALA A 350 10.25 18.68 5.82
N PHE A 351 9.90 19.69 6.62
CA PHE A 351 8.56 19.82 7.17
C PHE A 351 7.67 20.65 6.23
N VAL A 352 6.73 19.98 5.57
CA VAL A 352 5.67 20.63 4.79
C VAL A 352 4.43 20.73 5.66
N ASN A 353 4.13 21.93 6.16
CA ASN A 353 2.96 22.17 6.98
C ASN A 353 1.67 22.03 6.13
N PRO A 354 0.76 21.09 6.45
CA PRO A 354 -0.45 20.87 5.66
C PRO A 354 -1.53 21.94 5.88
N GLY A 355 -1.36 22.86 6.84
CA GLY A 355 -2.31 23.93 7.12
C GLY A 355 -3.64 23.47 7.73
N CYS A 356 -3.72 22.23 8.19
CA CYS A 356 -4.87 21.59 8.80
C CYS A 356 -4.42 20.59 9.88
N TRP A 357 -5.35 20.01 10.63
CA TRP A 357 -5.00 18.93 11.56
C TRP A 357 -4.53 17.71 10.78
N PHE A 358 -3.51 17.04 11.29
CA PHE A 358 -2.96 15.82 10.72
C PHE A 358 -2.47 14.86 11.80
N THR A 359 -2.44 13.57 11.49
CA THR A 359 -1.96 12.55 12.44
C THR A 359 -0.45 12.40 12.33
N ILE A 360 0.25 12.43 13.47
CA ILE A 360 1.61 11.86 13.58
C ILE A 360 1.53 10.45 14.14
N THR A 361 2.36 9.54 13.61
CA THR A 361 2.44 8.16 14.06
C THR A 361 3.85 7.87 14.59
N LEU A 362 3.92 7.34 15.81
CA LEU A 362 5.14 6.98 16.51
C LEU A 362 5.10 5.48 16.84
N PRO A 363 5.54 4.60 15.92
CA PRO A 363 5.73 3.18 16.21
C PRO A 363 6.60 3.01 17.46
N PHE A 364 6.28 2.05 18.32
CA PHE A 364 7.09 1.82 19.52
C PHE A 364 8.53 1.43 19.16
N SER A 365 8.75 0.81 18.01
CA SER A 365 10.08 0.44 17.52
C SER A 365 10.99 1.62 17.21
N LEU A 366 10.47 2.85 17.12
CA LEU A 366 11.29 4.06 17.06
C LEU A 366 12.08 4.32 18.36
N SER A 367 11.72 3.66 19.46
CA SER A 367 12.51 3.72 20.68
C SER A 367 13.64 2.70 20.64
N ASP A 368 14.87 3.15 20.88
CA ASP A 368 16.03 2.27 21.05
C ASP A 368 15.81 1.19 22.13
N ASP A 369 14.96 1.49 23.11
CA ASP A 369 14.62 0.59 24.20
C ASP A 369 13.50 -0.41 23.85
N PHE A 370 12.76 -0.20 22.76
CA PHE A 370 11.59 -1.01 22.38
C PHE A 370 11.68 -1.65 21.00
N GLY A 371 12.67 -1.30 20.17
CA GLY A 371 12.93 -1.96 18.89
C GLY A 371 13.06 -3.48 19.02
N GLY A 372 12.35 -4.22 18.15
CA GLY A 372 12.37 -5.69 18.12
C GLY A 372 11.67 -6.38 19.31
N LYS A 373 10.86 -5.66 20.09
CA LYS A 373 10.10 -6.18 21.23
C LYS A 373 8.63 -6.34 20.90
N SER A 374 7.85 -6.83 21.87
CA SER A 374 6.39 -6.85 21.83
C SER A 374 5.79 -5.71 22.66
N ILE A 375 4.54 -5.35 22.42
CA ILE A 375 3.82 -4.39 23.27
C ILE A 375 3.71 -4.89 24.73
N GLY A 376 3.66 -6.21 24.94
CA GLY A 376 3.73 -6.81 26.27
C GLY A 376 5.01 -6.44 27.01
N ASP A 377 6.14 -6.39 26.32
CA ASP A 377 7.42 -5.97 26.89
C ASP A 377 7.43 -4.47 27.23
N VAL A 378 6.79 -3.64 26.41
CA VAL A 378 6.61 -2.20 26.70
C VAL A 378 5.80 -2.02 27.98
N ILE A 379 4.65 -2.70 28.11
CA ILE A 379 3.79 -2.65 29.31
C ILE A 379 4.54 -3.17 30.54
N ALA A 380 5.34 -4.24 30.40
CA ALA A 380 6.18 -4.76 31.48
C ALA A 380 7.22 -3.72 31.94
N GLN A 381 7.89 -3.05 30.99
CA GLN A 381 8.85 -1.99 31.30
C GLN A 381 8.19 -0.80 31.99
N MET A 382 7.01 -0.38 31.54
CA MET A 382 6.23 0.68 32.19
C MET A 382 5.89 0.32 33.65
N ASN A 383 5.61 -0.95 33.92
CA ASN A 383 5.32 -1.42 35.28
C ASN A 383 6.54 -1.41 36.20
N LEU A 384 7.74 -1.61 35.64
CA LEU A 384 9.02 -1.58 36.35
C LEU A 384 9.58 -0.16 36.53
N ALA A 385 9.06 0.82 35.79
CA ALA A 385 9.51 2.19 35.84
C ALA A 385 9.41 2.79 37.25
N SER A 386 10.46 3.51 37.67
CA SER A 386 10.46 4.31 38.89
C SER A 386 9.46 5.46 38.79
N TYR A 387 9.39 6.07 37.61
CA TYR A 387 8.37 7.07 37.27
C TYR A 387 7.49 6.50 36.16
N LYS A 388 6.34 5.94 36.58
CA LYS A 388 5.28 5.49 35.68
C LYS A 388 4.59 6.74 35.12
N GLN A 389 5.20 7.34 34.11
CA GLN A 389 4.73 8.56 33.46
C GLN A 389 4.84 8.35 31.96
N ALA A 390 3.74 8.64 31.25
CA ALA A 390 3.70 8.60 29.80
C ALA A 390 3.02 9.86 29.28
N GLY A 391 3.42 10.33 28.11
CA GLY A 391 2.80 11.47 27.45
C GLY A 391 3.73 12.25 26.52
N PRO A 392 3.16 13.18 25.75
CA PRO A 392 3.90 13.97 24.77
C PRO A 392 4.57 15.19 25.42
N TRP A 393 5.79 15.48 24.99
CA TRP A 393 6.54 16.68 25.34
C TRP A 393 7.01 17.36 24.07
N PHE A 394 6.97 18.69 24.05
CA PHE A 394 7.70 19.47 23.07
C PHE A 394 9.05 19.86 23.69
N GLU A 395 10.13 19.33 23.12
CA GLU A 395 11.49 19.55 23.58
C GLU A 395 12.22 20.40 22.54
N ASN A 396 12.59 21.63 22.89
CA ASN A 396 13.39 22.49 22.02
C ASN A 396 14.87 22.13 22.10
N SER A 397 15.19 20.88 21.79
CA SER A 397 16.54 20.34 21.68
C SER A 397 16.98 20.30 20.23
N GLY A 398 18.24 20.63 19.98
CA GLY A 398 18.90 20.31 18.72
C GLY A 398 19.56 18.93 18.76
N ILE A 399 20.22 18.55 17.67
CA ILE A 399 21.05 17.34 17.61
C ILE A 399 22.51 17.79 17.65
N SER A 400 23.26 17.30 18.65
CA SER A 400 24.66 17.68 18.84
C SER A 400 25.48 17.40 17.57
N GLY A 401 26.20 18.42 17.09
CA GLY A 401 27.00 18.34 15.87
C GLY A 401 26.21 18.46 14.57
N VAL A 402 24.88 18.58 14.62
CA VAL A 402 24.00 18.77 13.46
C VAL A 402 23.38 20.17 13.50
N PHE A 403 22.76 20.55 14.61
CA PHE A 403 22.06 21.81 14.77
C PHE A 403 21.94 22.20 16.24
N ASP A 404 22.35 23.42 16.57
CA ASP A 404 22.16 24.00 17.89
C ASP A 404 20.75 24.62 17.98
N PRO A 405 19.96 24.30 19.03
CA PRO A 405 18.58 24.77 19.12
C PRO A 405 18.50 26.29 19.21
N VAL A 406 17.63 26.87 18.39
CA VAL A 406 17.26 28.29 18.43
C VAL A 406 15.90 28.44 19.14
N PRO A 407 15.47 29.66 19.53
CA PRO A 407 14.12 29.84 20.01
C PRO A 407 13.09 29.28 19.02
N ALA A 408 12.28 28.34 19.50
CA ALA A 408 11.24 27.69 18.73
C ALA A 408 10.08 28.65 18.51
N THR A 409 9.63 28.78 17.27
CA THR A 409 8.60 29.75 16.86
C THR A 409 7.28 29.09 16.49
N GLU A 410 7.31 27.83 16.09
CA GLU A 410 6.10 27.06 15.85
C GLU A 410 5.26 26.89 17.12
N LYS A 411 3.94 26.99 16.95
CA LYS A 411 2.98 26.56 17.96
C LYS A 411 2.43 25.22 17.53
N VAL A 412 2.47 24.24 18.42
CA VAL A 412 2.06 22.87 18.12
C VAL A 412 0.85 22.54 18.96
N TYR A 413 -0.32 22.60 18.32
CA TYR A 413 -1.57 22.16 18.91
C TYR A 413 -1.67 20.65 18.79
N PHE A 414 -2.21 19.99 19.80
CA PHE A 414 -2.30 18.53 19.83
C PHE A 414 -3.58 18.06 20.53
N ASP A 415 -4.05 16.91 20.07
CA ASP A 415 -5.28 16.27 20.51
C ASP A 415 -5.23 14.76 20.25
N ASN A 416 -6.22 14.03 20.74
CA ASN A 416 -6.53 12.65 20.35
C ASN A 416 -5.36 11.70 20.52
N ILE A 417 -4.68 11.78 21.66
CA ILE A 417 -3.54 10.92 21.97
C ILE A 417 -4.07 9.49 22.12
N ARG A 418 -3.50 8.53 21.40
CA ARG A 418 -4.02 7.16 21.34
C ARG A 418 -2.94 6.13 21.04
N VAL A 419 -3.15 4.91 21.52
CA VAL A 419 -2.39 3.73 21.10
C VAL A 419 -3.09 3.08 19.91
N VAL A 420 -2.35 2.64 18.89
CA VAL A 420 -2.93 2.08 17.66
C VAL A 420 -2.18 0.85 17.16
N PRO A 421 -2.89 -0.10 16.53
CA PRO A 421 -2.26 -1.11 15.69
C PRO A 421 -1.78 -0.47 14.38
N LEU A 422 -0.64 -0.92 13.87
CA LEU A 422 -0.01 -0.45 12.63
C LEU A 422 0.14 -1.56 11.60
N ASN A 423 -0.35 -2.77 11.88
CA ASN A 423 -0.35 -3.85 10.92
C ASN A 423 -1.14 -3.48 9.67
N VAL A 424 -0.60 -3.84 8.50
CA VAL A 424 -1.25 -3.69 7.21
C VAL A 424 -1.76 -5.07 6.79
N PRO A 425 -3.08 -5.24 6.55
CA PRO A 425 -3.60 -6.48 5.98
C PRO A 425 -2.90 -6.82 4.66
N ALA A 426 -2.58 -8.09 4.46
CA ALA A 426 -2.01 -8.54 3.19
C ALA A 426 -3.05 -8.37 2.06
N TYR A 427 -2.59 -7.92 0.90
CA TYR A 427 -3.33 -7.96 -0.34
C TYR A 427 -2.54 -8.78 -1.35
N SER A 428 -3.20 -9.76 -1.97
CA SER A 428 -2.62 -10.56 -3.05
C SER A 428 -3.50 -10.41 -4.28
N ASP A 429 -2.85 -10.32 -5.44
CA ASP A 429 -3.50 -10.43 -6.75
C ASP A 429 -4.22 -11.77 -6.91
N PHE A 430 -3.66 -12.81 -6.32
CA PHE A 430 -4.17 -14.17 -6.30
C PHE A 430 -4.12 -14.65 -4.85
N PRO A 431 -5.14 -14.35 -4.02
CA PRO A 431 -5.21 -14.94 -2.68
C PRO A 431 -5.18 -16.46 -2.81
N ASP A 432 -4.50 -17.14 -1.88
CA ASP A 432 -4.35 -18.60 -1.93
C ASP A 432 -5.73 -19.24 -2.17
N GLU A 433 -5.90 -19.90 -3.32
CA GLU A 433 -7.06 -20.74 -3.63
C GLU A 433 -7.06 -22.05 -2.80
N GLU A 434 -6.34 -22.05 -1.67
CA GLU A 434 -6.24 -23.16 -0.74
C GLU A 434 -7.32 -23.03 0.34
N GLU A 435 -8.56 -23.38 0.02
CA GLU A 435 -9.53 -23.98 0.97
C GLU A 435 -10.80 -24.43 0.23
N THR A 436 -10.65 -25.21 -0.84
CA THR A 436 -11.75 -26.07 -1.34
C THR A 436 -11.23 -27.44 -1.76
N GLU A 437 -10.83 -28.25 -0.77
CA GLU A 437 -10.96 -29.72 -0.85
C GLU A 437 -11.57 -30.28 0.43
#